data_AF-A0A173VGR1-F1
#
_entry.id   AF-A0A173VGR1-F1
#
_cell.length_a   1.000
_cell.length_b   1.000
_cell.length_c   1.000
_cell.angle_alpha   90.00
_cell.angle_beta   90.00
_cell.angle_gamma   90.00
#
_symmetry.space_group_name_H-M   'P 1'
#
loop_
_entity.id
_entity.type
_entity.pdbx_description
1 polymer ?
#
loop_
_entity_poly.entity_id
_entity_poly.type
_entity_poly.pdbx_seq_one_letter_code
_entity_poly.pdbx_strand_id
1 'polypeptide(L)'
;MKRILSILISTVLVIGTFSGCGTKDSAYSKEEKQIIKEANQMISNEYAVDIDEDDFSYSVGKQISEKEFVPLDSEQKQEAAYENIVSVTALKTSSPEKGEVYEYTVTFNSQTKEVLNISASIG
;
A
#
# COMPACT_ATOMS: atom_id res chain seq x y z
N MET A 1 -8.57 43.92 18.52
CA MET A 1 -7.62 43.47 19.58
C MET A 1 -8.22 42.27 20.30
N LYS A 2 -7.34 41.32 20.73
CA LYS A 2 -7.57 39.99 21.35
C LYS A 2 -7.82 38.88 20.30
N ARG A 3 -6.84 38.12 19.78
CA ARG A 3 -5.82 37.20 20.39
C ARG A 3 -6.42 36.11 21.28
N ILE A 4 -6.53 34.90 20.73
CA ILE A 4 -6.58 33.59 21.43
C ILE A 4 -5.97 32.59 20.43
N LEU A 5 -4.64 32.45 20.34
CA LEU A 5 -3.74 31.52 21.04
C LEU A 5 -4.27 30.08 21.23
N SER A 6 -3.52 29.15 20.62
CA SER A 6 -3.22 27.77 21.03
C SER A 6 -4.32 26.71 21.00
N ILE A 7 -4.18 25.77 20.05
CA ILE A 7 -4.46 24.35 20.29
C ILE A 7 -3.22 23.56 19.83
N LEU A 8 -2.59 22.86 20.77
CA LEU A 8 -1.50 21.92 20.55
C LEU A 8 -1.93 20.84 19.56
N ILE A 9 -1.19 20.68 18.45
CA ILE A 9 -1.28 19.48 17.63
C ILE A 9 -0.38 18.44 18.31
N SER A 10 -0.99 17.63 19.17
CA SER A 10 -0.35 16.45 19.74
C SER A 10 -0.36 15.36 18.69
N THR A 11 0.67 15.34 17.82
CA THR A 11 0.95 14.19 16.94
C THR A 11 1.33 13.00 17.83
N VAL A 12 0.36 12.13 18.09
CA VAL A 12 0.63 10.81 18.66
C VAL A 12 1.24 9.98 17.53
N LEU A 13 2.57 9.97 17.48
CA LEU A 13 3.36 9.03 16.72
C LEU A 13 3.22 7.68 17.43
N VAL A 14 2.26 6.86 17.03
CA VAL A 14 2.20 5.46 17.45
C VAL A 14 3.29 4.74 16.67
N ILE A 15 4.49 4.72 17.24
CA ILE A 15 5.55 3.79 16.85
C ILE A 15 5.08 2.42 17.35
N GLY A 16 4.33 1.73 16.50
CA GLY A 16 4.03 0.31 16.66
C GLY A 16 5.34 -0.48 16.60
N THR A 17 5.61 -1.19 17.68
CA THR A 17 6.83 -1.95 17.94
C THR A 17 7.16 -2.93 16.82
N PHE A 18 8.40 -2.87 16.33
CA PHE A 18 9.07 -3.98 15.64
C PHE A 18 9.13 -5.19 16.57
N SER A 19 8.17 -6.10 16.44
CA SER A 19 8.18 -7.38 17.13
C SER A 19 7.62 -8.45 16.20
N GLY A 20 8.51 -9.19 15.54
CA GLY A 20 8.11 -10.41 14.87
C GLY A 20 9.05 -10.83 13.76
N CYS A 21 10.08 -11.60 14.11
CA CYS A 21 10.65 -12.58 13.19
C CYS A 21 9.58 -13.65 12.95
N GLY A 22 8.63 -13.35 12.08
CA GLY A 22 7.63 -14.26 11.56
C GLY A 22 7.96 -14.52 10.10
N THR A 23 7.93 -15.77 9.68
CA THR A 23 7.91 -16.10 8.26
C THR A 23 6.82 -15.26 7.56
N LYS A 24 7.17 -14.56 6.48
CA LYS A 24 6.30 -13.59 5.76
C LYS A 24 4.91 -14.14 5.42
N ASP A 25 4.78 -15.47 5.36
CA ASP A 25 3.54 -16.19 5.14
C ASP A 25 2.42 -15.89 6.16
N SER A 26 2.72 -15.39 7.37
CA SER A 26 1.68 -14.99 8.35
C SER A 26 1.41 -13.49 8.43
N ALA A 27 2.13 -12.65 7.67
CA ALA A 27 2.03 -11.19 7.78
C ALA A 27 0.78 -10.62 7.10
N TYR A 28 0.32 -11.29 6.03
CA TYR A 28 -0.81 -10.84 5.22
C TYR A 28 -1.94 -11.86 5.25
N SER A 29 -3.17 -11.38 5.27
CA SER A 29 -4.37 -12.18 5.08
C SER A 29 -4.42 -12.80 3.67
N LYS A 30 -5.30 -13.79 3.47
CA LYS A 30 -5.47 -14.42 2.15
C LYS A 30 -5.92 -13.43 1.07
N GLU A 31 -6.76 -12.48 1.45
CA GLU A 31 -7.27 -11.45 0.54
C GLU A 31 -6.15 -10.48 0.15
N GLU A 32 -5.37 -10.01 1.11
CA GLU A 32 -4.20 -9.15 0.86
C GLU A 32 -3.18 -9.86 -0.03
N LYS A 33 -2.88 -11.14 0.21
CA LYS A 33 -1.97 -11.91 -0.66
C LYS A 33 -2.43 -11.96 -2.12
N GLN A 34 -3.74 -12.13 -2.35
CA GLN A 34 -4.28 -12.13 -3.69
C GLN A 34 -4.13 -10.75 -4.35
N ILE A 35 -4.47 -9.68 -3.63
CA ILE A 35 -4.35 -8.30 -4.10
C ILE A 35 -2.89 -7.92 -4.38
N ILE A 36 -1.95 -8.32 -3.51
CA ILE A 36 -0.51 -8.13 -3.68
C ILE A 36 -0.02 -8.83 -4.94
N LYS A 37 -0.40 -10.09 -5.15
CA LYS A 37 -0.01 -10.85 -6.34
C LYS A 37 -0.48 -10.18 -7.63
N GLU A 38 -1.70 -9.65 -7.62
CA GLU A 38 -2.25 -8.90 -8.77
C GLU A 38 -1.49 -7.60 -9.01
N ALA A 39 -1.19 -6.83 -7.95
CA ALA A 39 -0.41 -5.60 -8.06
C ALA A 39 1.03 -5.86 -8.56
N ASN A 40 1.70 -6.89 -8.05
CA ASN A 40 3.01 -7.34 -8.53
C ASN A 40 2.98 -7.64 -10.03
N GLN A 41 1.96 -8.38 -10.48
CA GLN A 41 1.79 -8.69 -11.91
C GLN A 41 1.54 -7.43 -12.75
N MET A 42 0.78 -6.46 -12.26
CA MET A 42 0.55 -5.19 -12.95
C MET A 42 1.85 -4.40 -13.12
N ILE A 43 2.69 -4.32 -12.07
CA ILE A 43 4.01 -3.69 -12.13
C ILE A 43 4.95 -4.42 -13.09
N SER A 44 4.99 -5.75 -13.01
CA SER A 44 5.82 -6.57 -13.90
C SER A 44 5.45 -6.36 -15.36
N ASN A 45 4.16 -6.27 -15.68
CA ASN A 45 3.69 -6.04 -17.04
C ASN A 45 3.97 -4.61 -17.53
N GLU A 46 3.74 -3.60 -16.70
CA GLU A 46 3.90 -2.19 -17.07
C GLU A 46 5.37 -1.82 -17.30
N TYR A 47 6.26 -2.29 -16.41
CA TYR A 47 7.67 -1.91 -16.42
C TYR A 47 8.60 -2.99 -17.00
N ALA A 48 8.06 -4.15 -17.40
CA ALA A 48 8.84 -5.30 -17.88
C ALA A 48 9.93 -5.75 -16.89
N VAL A 49 9.56 -5.85 -15.60
CA VAL A 49 10.44 -6.23 -14.49
C VAL A 49 9.93 -7.48 -13.78
N ASP A 50 10.83 -8.28 -13.22
CA ASP A 50 10.44 -9.37 -12.33
C ASP A 50 10.37 -8.86 -10.89
N ILE A 51 9.24 -9.10 -10.23
CA ILE A 51 9.05 -8.77 -8.81
C ILE A 51 9.09 -10.07 -8.01
N ASP A 52 10.13 -10.23 -7.19
CA ASP A 52 10.15 -11.26 -6.16
C ASP A 52 9.30 -10.77 -4.99
N GLU A 53 8.20 -11.47 -4.70
CA GLU A 53 7.28 -11.05 -3.64
C GLU A 53 8.00 -10.96 -2.28
N ASP A 54 8.96 -11.85 -2.04
CA ASP A 54 9.70 -11.92 -0.78
C ASP A 54 10.71 -10.78 -0.63
N ASP A 55 11.01 -9.99 -1.66
CA ASP A 55 11.95 -8.88 -1.53
C ASP A 55 11.33 -7.62 -0.90
N PHE A 56 10.00 -7.55 -0.83
CA PHE A 56 9.27 -6.34 -0.47
C PHE A 56 8.47 -6.49 0.83
N SER A 57 8.26 -5.35 1.49
CA SER A 57 7.20 -5.16 2.47
C SER A 57 6.03 -4.47 1.79
N TYR A 58 4.82 -4.93 2.05
CA TYR A 58 3.60 -4.43 1.43
C TYR A 58 2.70 -3.74 2.44
N SER A 59 1.90 -2.81 1.95
CA SER A 59 0.72 -2.28 2.61
C SER A 59 -0.43 -2.33 1.62
N VAL A 60 -1.57 -2.88 2.05
CA VAL A 60 -2.79 -2.99 1.25
C VAL A 60 -3.89 -2.19 1.92
N GLY A 61 -4.53 -1.32 1.16
CA GLY A 61 -5.61 -0.48 1.65
C GLY A 61 -6.77 -0.42 0.68
N LYS A 62 -7.93 -0.03 1.20
CA LYS A 62 -9.13 0.27 0.42
C LYS A 62 -9.38 1.77 0.43
N GLN A 63 -9.82 2.31 -0.71
CA GLN A 63 -10.12 3.73 -0.82
C GLN A 63 -11.51 4.01 -0.26
N ILE A 64 -11.62 4.95 0.68
CA ILE A 64 -12.90 5.34 1.27
C ILE A 64 -13.34 6.74 0.86
N SER A 65 -12.41 7.59 0.44
CA SER A 65 -12.68 8.91 -0.15
C SER A 65 -11.57 9.29 -1.16
N GLU A 66 -11.70 10.44 -1.82
CA GLU A 66 -10.78 10.88 -2.91
C GLU A 66 -9.29 10.77 -2.55
N LYS A 67 -8.93 11.00 -1.28
CA LYS A 67 -7.53 11.06 -0.81
C LYS A 67 -7.28 10.20 0.42
N GLU A 68 -8.20 9.30 0.74
CA GLU A 68 -8.14 8.52 1.98
C GLU A 68 -8.19 7.03 1.70
N PHE A 69 -7.17 6.36 2.21
CA PHE A 69 -7.02 4.92 2.18
C PHE A 69 -6.89 4.42 3.60
N VAL A 70 -7.57 3.31 3.88
CA VAL A 70 -7.52 2.64 5.18
C VAL A 70 -7.13 1.18 4.98
N PRO A 71 -6.60 0.50 6.01
CA PRO A 71 -6.34 -0.94 5.93
C PRO A 71 -7.56 -1.72 5.44
N LEU A 72 -7.32 -2.80 4.71
CA LEU A 72 -8.38 -3.58 4.07
C LEU A 72 -9.42 -4.10 5.10
N ASP A 73 -8.95 -4.53 6.26
CA ASP A 73 -9.73 -5.05 7.39
C ASP A 73 -10.43 -3.97 8.24
N SER A 74 -10.26 -2.69 7.92
CA SER A 74 -10.92 -1.59 8.63
C SER A 74 -12.45 -1.70 8.56
N GLU A 75 -13.15 -1.37 9.64
CA GLU A 75 -14.63 -1.33 9.65
C GLU A 75 -15.22 -0.18 8.81
N GLN A 76 -14.37 0.76 8.37
CA GLN A 76 -14.80 1.88 7.54
C GLN A 76 -15.29 1.38 6.18
N LYS A 77 -16.49 1.86 5.79
CA LYS A 77 -17.12 1.46 4.54
C LYS A 77 -16.61 2.33 3.39
N GLN A 78 -16.39 1.71 2.24
CA GLN A 78 -16.14 2.45 1.01
C GLN A 78 -17.43 3.11 0.56
N GLU A 79 -17.35 4.37 0.14
CA GLU A 79 -18.46 4.99 -0.57
C GLU A 79 -18.66 4.30 -1.93
N ALA A 80 -19.88 4.34 -2.48
CA ALA A 80 -20.21 3.65 -3.73
C ALA A 80 -19.31 4.05 -4.91
N ALA A 81 -18.78 5.29 -4.91
CA ALA A 81 -17.85 5.77 -5.94
C ALA A 81 -16.47 5.10 -5.88
N TYR A 82 -16.09 4.54 -4.74
CA TYR A 82 -14.79 3.91 -4.50
C TYR A 82 -14.90 2.41 -4.25
N GLU A 83 -16.08 1.83 -4.45
CA GLU A 83 -16.32 0.41 -4.23
C GLU A 83 -15.32 -0.44 -5.03
N ASN A 84 -14.71 -1.42 -4.35
CA ASN A 84 -13.67 -2.30 -4.90
C ASN A 84 -12.35 -1.59 -5.28
N ILE A 85 -12.20 -0.28 -5.04
CA ILE A 85 -10.90 0.38 -5.27
C ILE A 85 -9.96 0.06 -4.12
N VAL A 86 -8.85 -0.57 -4.46
CA VAL A 86 -7.77 -0.92 -3.53
C VAL A 86 -6.46 -0.31 -3.98
N SER A 87 -5.54 -0.13 -3.03
CA SER A 87 -4.18 0.33 -3.28
C SER A 87 -3.18 -0.58 -2.61
N VAL A 88 -2.12 -0.92 -3.34
CA VAL A 88 -0.95 -1.64 -2.83
C VAL A 88 0.24 -0.73 -2.93
N THR A 89 0.95 -0.55 -1.81
CA THR A 89 2.28 0.07 -1.80
C THR A 89 3.28 -0.98 -1.37
N ALA A 90 4.40 -1.06 -2.09
CA ALA A 90 5.48 -1.98 -1.80
C ALA A 90 6.80 -1.23 -1.66
N LEU A 91 7.62 -1.65 -0.70
CA LEU A 91 8.96 -1.11 -0.45
C LEU A 91 9.96 -2.26 -0.31
N LYS A 92 11.04 -2.23 -1.10
CA LYS A 92 12.09 -3.25 -1.07
C LYS A 92 12.76 -3.24 0.30
N THR A 93 12.97 -4.42 0.86
CA THR A 93 13.48 -4.61 2.22
C THR A 93 15.01 -4.54 2.29
N SER A 94 15.67 -4.73 1.16
CA SER A 94 17.11 -4.60 0.96
C SER A 94 17.47 -3.31 0.23
N SER A 95 18.76 -2.95 0.22
CA SER A 95 19.25 -1.85 -0.62
C SER A 95 19.07 -2.20 -2.10
N PRO A 96 18.47 -1.32 -2.91
CA PRO A 96 18.20 -1.64 -4.31
C PRO A 96 19.46 -1.61 -5.15
N GLU A 97 19.54 -2.53 -6.10
CA GLU A 97 20.57 -2.49 -7.14
C GLU A 97 20.15 -1.58 -8.29
N LYS A 98 21.12 -1.19 -9.13
CA LYS A 98 20.85 -0.32 -10.28
C LYS A 98 19.89 -1.01 -11.25
N GLY A 99 18.83 -0.31 -11.63
CA GLY A 99 17.80 -0.83 -12.53
C GLY A 99 16.74 -1.67 -11.85
N GLU A 100 16.80 -1.86 -10.52
CA GLU A 100 15.76 -2.56 -9.78
C GLU A 100 14.66 -1.60 -9.30
N VAL A 101 13.42 -2.07 -9.35
CA VAL A 101 12.31 -1.42 -8.64
C VAL A 101 12.54 -1.55 -7.14
N TYR A 102 12.50 -0.43 -6.43
CA TYR A 102 12.67 -0.40 -4.98
C TYR A 102 11.44 0.06 -4.23
N GLU A 103 10.52 0.73 -4.91
CA GLU A 103 9.25 1.17 -4.37
C GLU A 103 8.24 1.19 -5.50
N TYR A 104 7.00 0.79 -5.22
CA TYR A 104 5.91 1.02 -6.16
C TYR A 104 4.58 1.26 -5.44
N THR A 105 3.65 1.87 -6.14
CA THR A 105 2.24 1.95 -5.75
C THR A 105 1.35 1.61 -6.93
N VAL A 106 0.34 0.77 -6.70
CA VAL A 106 -0.72 0.44 -7.66
C VAL A 106 -2.07 0.67 -7.01
N THR A 107 -2.91 1.49 -7.63
CA THR A 107 -4.32 1.66 -7.26
C THR A 107 -5.18 1.11 -8.39
N PHE A 108 -6.09 0.19 -8.08
CA PHE A 108 -6.88 -0.51 -9.08
C PHE A 108 -8.21 -0.98 -8.53
N ASN A 109 -9.15 -1.30 -9.41
CA ASN A 109 -10.39 -1.95 -9.04
C ASN A 109 -10.17 -3.46 -8.85
N SER A 110 -10.33 -3.96 -7.63
CA SER A 110 -10.08 -5.35 -7.27
C SER A 110 -11.03 -6.36 -7.93
N GLN A 111 -12.16 -5.92 -8.49
CA GLN A 111 -13.08 -6.81 -9.20
C GLN A 111 -12.81 -6.82 -10.70
N THR A 112 -12.70 -5.64 -11.33
CA THR A 112 -12.54 -5.52 -12.79
C THR A 112 -11.09 -5.58 -13.24
N LYS A 113 -10.14 -5.45 -12.31
CA LYS A 113 -8.68 -5.35 -12.54
C LYS A 113 -8.26 -4.11 -13.34
N GLU A 114 -9.14 -3.12 -13.46
CA GLU A 114 -8.84 -1.85 -14.08
C GLU A 114 -7.85 -1.04 -13.22
N VAL A 115 -6.71 -0.68 -13.81
CA VAL A 115 -5.67 0.13 -13.16
C VAL A 115 -6.08 1.60 -13.21
N LEU A 116 -6.13 2.25 -12.05
CA LEU A 116 -6.46 3.67 -11.91
C LEU A 116 -5.19 4.53 -11.78
N ASN A 117 -4.18 4.00 -11.08
CA ASN A 117 -2.88 4.63 -10.93
C ASN A 117 -1.80 3.56 -10.77
N ILE A 118 -0.65 3.75 -11.40
CA ILE A 118 0.51 2.87 -11.30
C ILE A 118 1.78 3.71 -11.35
N SER A 119 2.69 3.44 -10.42
CA SER A 119 3.97 4.14 -10.36
C SER A 119 5.02 3.25 -9.69
N ALA A 120 6.24 3.26 -10.23
CA ALA A 120 7.39 2.59 -9.64
C ALA A 120 8.60 3.54 -9.61
N SER A 121 9.45 3.36 -8.61
CA SER A 121 10.75 4.01 -8.48
C SER A 121 11.85 2.98 -8.72
N ILE A 122 12.80 3.34 -9.59
CA ILE A 122 13.87 2.45 -10.07
C ILE A 122 15.23 3.08 -9.75
N GLY A 123 16.17 2.26 -9.25
CA GLY A 123 17.53 2.66 -8.85
C GLY A 123 18.53 2.87 -10.00
#